data_AF-A0A1X1NGQ5-F1
#
_entry.id   AF-A0A1X1NGQ5-F1
#
_cell.length_a   1.000
_cell.length_b   1.000
_cell.length_c   1.000
_cell.angle_alpha   90.00
_cell.angle_beta   90.00
_cell.angle_gamma   90.00
#
_symmetry.space_group_name_H-M   'P 1'
#
loop_
_entity.id
_entity.type
_entity.pdbx_description
1 polymer ?
#
loop_
_entity_poly.entity_id
_entity_poly.type
_entity_poly.pdbx_seq_one_letter_code
_entity_poly.pdbx_strand_id
1 'polypeptide(L)'
;MPRLYGFEDMAYRRLRESEAAALRLAASRRLLKQSYPAITDWMNAEGHRTTRGGLWRPAVLANVLDHPAIAGLTENEQGELVSSGGPQIITPEEFFAIRALRPSNDPDNDRAEQREYLLTGGESVCGLCTEWLDASPSGSGSRGYRCSPSTQQHPGGCGKVRINADLLETYVAEHVLAELAKPEVRALLEAARDQVLGEVEQLRKDIEAARAQQKELGKDYARREISKESFKTADQELTKSIRADEVRARILEQVKHAPLGGVADLVRWWKHAPLRAQKGLVVLMLEQVAVYPAASRGSRTVDADRVALKWRKWDEPAAKSPGKSG
;
A
#
# COMPACT_ATOMS: atom_id res chain seq x y z
N MET A 1 -22.05 12.13 -1.53
CA MET A 1 -21.25 11.57 -0.42
C MET A 1 -22.20 10.95 0.60
N PRO A 2 -21.86 9.83 1.26
CA PRO A 2 -22.69 9.31 2.33
C PRO A 2 -22.66 10.26 3.54
N ARG A 3 -23.76 10.33 4.29
CA ARG A 3 -23.86 11.07 5.56
C ARG A 3 -22.81 10.62 6.57
N LEU A 4 -22.47 11.52 7.49
CA LEU A 4 -21.63 11.20 8.65
C LEU A 4 -22.41 10.26 9.59
N TYR A 5 -21.71 9.25 10.11
CA TYR A 5 -22.30 8.30 11.06
C TYR A 5 -22.72 9.03 12.35
N GLY A 6 -23.94 8.76 12.83
CA GLY A 6 -24.52 9.49 13.98
C GLY A 6 -25.43 10.66 13.60
N PHE A 7 -25.46 11.09 12.33
CA PHE A 7 -26.32 12.17 11.84
C PHE A 7 -27.34 11.67 10.81
N GLU A 8 -28.51 12.29 10.76
CA GLU A 8 -29.56 11.98 9.77
C GLU A 8 -29.21 12.51 8.37
N ASP A 9 -28.48 13.62 8.28
CA ASP A 9 -28.15 14.32 7.04
C ASP A 9 -26.72 14.90 7.03
N MET A 10 -26.31 15.43 5.86
CA MET A 10 -25.02 16.09 5.66
C MET A 10 -24.95 17.49 6.28
N ALA A 11 -26.08 18.06 6.72
CA ALA A 11 -26.13 19.37 7.35
C ALA A 11 -25.86 19.27 8.86
N TYR A 12 -25.73 18.06 9.39
CA TYR A 12 -25.41 17.76 10.79
C TYR A 12 -26.39 18.37 11.78
N ARG A 13 -27.66 18.59 11.37
CA ARG A 13 -28.66 19.30 12.18
C ARG A 13 -29.40 18.40 13.15
N ARG A 14 -29.41 17.08 12.91
CA ARG A 14 -30.17 16.11 13.68
C ARG A 14 -29.36 14.84 13.90
N LEU A 15 -29.39 14.35 15.13
CA LEU A 15 -28.75 13.09 15.50
C LEU A 15 -29.64 11.91 15.14
N ARG A 16 -28.99 10.85 14.69
CA ARG A 16 -29.58 9.52 14.61
C ARG A 16 -29.18 8.76 15.87
N GLU A 17 -30.03 8.78 16.90
CA GLU A 17 -29.64 8.35 18.25
C GLU A 17 -29.10 6.92 18.33
N SER A 18 -29.60 5.99 17.52
CA SER A 18 -29.07 4.61 17.48
C SER A 18 -27.61 4.54 17.04
N GLU A 19 -27.18 5.42 16.13
CA GLU A 19 -25.78 5.52 15.70
C GLU A 19 -24.96 6.42 16.64
N ALA A 20 -25.54 7.52 17.13
CA ALA A 20 -24.88 8.42 18.07
C ALA A 20 -24.52 7.71 19.38
N ALA A 21 -25.41 6.85 19.90
CA ALA A 21 -25.14 6.03 21.08
C ALA A 21 -23.95 5.08 20.88
N ALA A 22 -23.87 4.41 19.73
CA ALA A 22 -22.73 3.56 19.39
C ALA A 22 -21.43 4.36 19.29
N LEU A 23 -21.49 5.57 18.73
CA LEU A 23 -20.32 6.43 18.59
C LEU A 23 -19.83 6.99 19.94
N ARG A 24 -20.75 7.34 20.87
CA ARG A 24 -20.41 7.70 22.26
C ARG A 24 -19.64 6.57 22.96
N LEU A 25 -20.11 5.33 22.80
CA LEU A 25 -19.44 4.14 23.35
C LEU A 25 -18.07 3.88 22.73
N ALA A 26 -17.91 4.14 21.43
CA ALA A 26 -16.62 4.03 20.74
C ALA A 26 -15.64 5.12 21.21
N ALA A 27 -16.10 6.37 21.37
CA ALA A 27 -15.32 7.48 21.90
C ALA A 27 -14.84 7.19 23.33
N SER A 28 -15.73 6.72 24.22
CA SER A 28 -15.38 6.32 25.58
C SER A 28 -14.29 5.23 25.60
N ARG A 29 -14.41 4.18 24.77
CA ARG A 29 -13.35 3.15 24.64
C ARG A 29 -12.03 3.73 24.14
N ARG A 30 -12.08 4.69 23.23
CA ARG A 30 -10.87 5.36 22.73
C ARG A 30 -10.19 6.19 23.81
N LEU A 31 -10.96 6.91 24.63
CA LEU A 31 -10.45 7.66 25.80
C LEU A 31 -9.82 6.73 26.84
N LEU A 32 -10.32 5.52 27.00
CA LEU A 32 -9.70 4.43 27.77
C LEU A 32 -8.49 3.78 27.07
N LYS A 33 -7.95 4.44 26.03
CA LYS A 33 -6.78 4.02 25.26
C LYS A 33 -6.91 2.66 24.55
N GLN A 34 -8.12 2.14 24.34
CA GLN A 34 -8.29 0.97 23.46
C GLN A 34 -7.87 1.31 22.02
N SER A 35 -7.29 0.32 21.34
CA SER A 35 -6.85 0.47 19.95
C SER A 35 -8.04 0.49 18.99
N TYR A 36 -7.92 1.20 17.86
CA TYR A 36 -8.97 1.22 16.84
C TYR A 36 -9.40 -0.19 16.38
N PRO A 37 -8.49 -1.16 16.13
CA PRO A 37 -8.88 -2.54 15.83
C PRO A 37 -9.81 -3.15 16.89
N ALA A 38 -9.46 -3.06 18.17
CA ALA A 38 -10.27 -3.61 19.26
C ALA A 38 -11.67 -2.97 19.31
N ILE A 39 -11.75 -1.65 19.13
CA ILE A 39 -13.03 -0.94 19.11
C ILE A 39 -13.86 -1.37 17.91
N THR A 40 -13.27 -1.49 16.72
CA THR A 40 -14.02 -1.91 15.52
C THR A 40 -14.46 -3.37 15.58
N ASP A 41 -13.67 -4.25 16.19
CA ASP A 41 -14.05 -5.65 16.40
C ASP A 41 -15.25 -5.75 17.34
N TRP A 42 -15.24 -4.99 18.44
CA TRP A 42 -16.40 -4.85 19.33
C TRP A 42 -17.62 -4.30 18.58
N MET A 43 -17.48 -3.19 17.84
CA MET A 43 -18.60 -2.61 17.09
C MET A 43 -19.21 -3.60 16.09
N ASN A 44 -18.37 -4.37 15.41
CA ASN A 44 -18.81 -5.36 14.44
C ASN A 44 -19.53 -6.54 15.11
N ALA A 45 -19.03 -6.99 16.27
CA ALA A 45 -19.63 -8.05 17.08
C ALA A 45 -21.01 -7.66 17.63
N GLU A 46 -21.18 -6.41 18.07
CA GLU A 46 -22.47 -5.84 18.51
C GLU A 46 -23.45 -5.55 17.36
N GLY A 47 -23.07 -5.84 16.12
CA GLY A 47 -23.93 -5.64 14.96
C GLY A 47 -23.98 -4.20 14.43
N HIS A 48 -23.17 -3.27 14.97
CA HIS A 48 -23.06 -1.93 14.39
C HIS A 48 -22.45 -2.00 12.98
N ARG A 49 -23.01 -1.23 12.06
CA ARG A 49 -22.57 -1.13 10.66
C ARG A 49 -22.39 0.32 10.26
N THR A 50 -21.50 0.57 9.31
CA THR A 50 -21.29 1.90 8.71
C THR A 50 -22.54 2.42 7.98
N THR A 51 -22.57 3.70 7.60
CA THR A 51 -23.72 4.30 6.89
C THR A 51 -24.07 3.63 5.55
N ARG A 52 -23.12 2.89 4.96
CA ARG A 52 -23.33 2.08 3.74
C ARG A 52 -23.66 0.60 4.03
N GLY A 53 -23.82 0.23 5.30
CA GLY A 53 -24.13 -1.15 5.74
C GLY A 53 -22.93 -2.08 5.84
N GLY A 54 -21.71 -1.61 5.58
CA GLY A 54 -20.48 -2.42 5.71
C GLY A 54 -19.96 -2.52 7.15
N LEU A 55 -19.05 -3.48 7.38
CA LEU A 55 -18.30 -3.62 8.63
C LEU A 55 -17.43 -2.39 8.92
N TRP A 56 -17.24 -2.10 10.21
CA TRP A 56 -16.29 -1.11 10.69
C TRP A 56 -14.85 -1.56 10.43
N ARG A 57 -14.02 -0.62 9.97
CA ARG A 57 -12.58 -0.77 9.81
C ARG A 57 -11.87 0.33 10.60
N PRO A 58 -10.66 0.09 11.15
CA PRO A 58 -9.96 1.05 12.01
C PRO A 58 -9.85 2.47 11.42
N ALA A 59 -9.47 2.56 10.14
CA ALA A 59 -9.33 3.85 9.45
C ALA A 59 -10.67 4.60 9.32
N VAL A 60 -11.77 3.89 9.11
CA VAL A 60 -13.11 4.50 9.00
C VAL A 60 -13.53 5.06 10.36
N LEU A 61 -13.34 4.31 11.44
CA LEU A 61 -13.63 4.78 12.79
C LEU A 61 -12.76 5.98 13.18
N ALA A 62 -11.47 5.95 12.85
CA ALA A 62 -10.55 7.06 13.10
C ALA A 62 -11.00 8.35 12.39
N ASN A 63 -11.46 8.23 11.14
CA ASN A 63 -12.00 9.39 10.40
C ASN A 63 -13.29 9.93 11.01
N VAL A 64 -14.20 9.06 11.47
CA VAL A 64 -15.44 9.50 12.11
C VAL A 64 -15.14 10.19 13.44
N LEU A 65 -14.27 9.62 14.29
CA LEU A 65 -13.90 10.21 15.58
C LEU A 65 -13.05 11.48 15.47
N ASP A 66 -12.50 11.78 14.28
CA ASP A 66 -11.79 13.04 14.01
C ASP A 66 -12.64 14.11 13.33
N HIS A 67 -13.89 13.79 12.96
CA HIS A 67 -14.73 14.73 12.24
C HIS A 67 -15.31 15.80 13.19
N PRO A 68 -15.02 17.10 13.04
CA PRO A 68 -15.41 18.14 14.01
C PRO A 68 -16.89 18.20 14.35
N ALA A 69 -17.76 17.91 13.36
CA ALA A 69 -19.20 17.94 13.55
C ALA A 69 -19.71 17.01 14.67
N ILE A 70 -19.03 15.90 14.99
CA ILE A 70 -19.45 15.01 16.09
C ILE A 70 -19.41 15.70 17.46
N ALA A 71 -18.62 16.76 17.57
CA ALA A 71 -18.45 17.59 18.76
C ALA A 71 -19.17 18.93 18.65
N GLY A 72 -20.04 19.12 17.64
CA GLY A 72 -20.69 20.40 17.39
C GLY A 72 -19.70 21.50 16.96
N LEU A 73 -18.60 21.13 16.30
CA LEU A 73 -17.56 22.05 15.82
C LEU A 73 -17.55 22.13 14.29
N THR A 74 -17.06 23.26 13.77
CA THR A 74 -16.77 23.49 12.34
C THR A 74 -15.50 24.30 12.19
N GLU A 75 -14.84 24.19 11.03
CA GLU A 75 -13.71 25.07 10.69
C GLU A 75 -14.24 26.42 10.20
N ASN A 76 -13.65 27.52 10.69
CA ASN A 76 -13.87 28.86 10.16
C ASN A 76 -12.99 29.13 8.93
N GLU A 77 -13.08 30.33 8.35
CA GLU A 77 -12.27 30.71 7.17
C GLU A 77 -10.76 30.70 7.44
N GLN A 78 -10.34 30.83 8.71
CA GLN A 78 -8.95 30.73 9.13
C GLN A 78 -8.50 29.28 9.46
N GLY A 79 -9.40 28.29 9.33
CA GLY A 79 -9.12 26.88 9.66
C GLY A 79 -9.15 26.56 11.17
N GLU A 80 -9.65 27.46 12.01
CA GLU A 80 -9.81 27.24 13.44
C GLU A 80 -11.14 26.53 13.73
N LEU A 81 -11.12 25.62 14.70
CA LEU A 81 -12.34 24.93 15.13
C LEU A 81 -13.16 25.82 16.06
N VAL A 82 -14.33 26.22 15.58
CA VAL A 82 -15.32 27.02 16.30
C VAL A 82 -16.61 26.23 16.50
N SER A 83 -17.44 26.66 17.45
CA SER A 83 -18.77 26.07 17.65
C SER A 83 -19.63 26.26 16.40
N SER A 84 -20.26 25.18 15.94
CA SER A 84 -21.21 25.21 14.82
C SER A 84 -22.65 25.52 15.27
N GLY A 85 -22.92 25.51 16.58
CA GLY A 85 -24.27 25.56 17.13
C GLY A 85 -25.10 24.29 16.87
N GLY A 86 -24.51 23.25 16.26
CA GLY A 86 -25.14 21.97 15.99
C GLY A 86 -25.15 21.01 17.20
N PRO A 87 -25.91 19.91 17.11
CA PRO A 87 -25.94 18.89 18.16
C PRO A 87 -24.59 18.20 18.34
N GLN A 88 -24.33 17.77 19.57
CA GLN A 88 -23.10 17.10 19.97
C GLN A 88 -23.35 15.61 20.22
N ILE A 89 -22.57 14.75 19.56
CA ILE A 89 -22.53 13.32 19.88
C ILE A 89 -21.60 13.09 21.07
N ILE A 90 -20.43 13.73 21.04
CA ILE A 90 -19.45 13.81 22.13
C ILE A 90 -19.16 15.26 22.46
N THR A 91 -18.58 15.51 23.63
CA THR A 91 -18.19 16.87 24.03
C THR A 91 -16.96 17.37 23.25
N PRO A 92 -16.78 18.69 23.07
CA PRO A 92 -15.54 19.27 22.54
C PRO A 92 -14.29 18.78 23.30
N GLU A 93 -14.38 18.64 24.61
CA GLU A 93 -13.29 18.18 25.47
C GLU A 93 -12.88 16.74 25.14
N GLU A 94 -13.85 15.83 25.02
CA GLU A 94 -13.60 14.45 24.60
C GLU A 94 -13.01 14.37 23.19
N PHE A 95 -13.49 15.23 22.28
CA PHE A 95 -12.97 15.30 20.91
C PHE A 95 -11.49 15.72 20.87
N PHE A 96 -11.13 16.79 21.57
CA PHE A 96 -9.74 17.23 21.65
C PHE A 96 -8.86 16.19 22.36
N ALA A 97 -9.36 15.53 23.41
CA ALA A 97 -8.66 14.45 24.07
C ALA A 97 -8.41 13.25 23.13
N ILE A 98 -9.39 12.84 22.34
CA ILE A 98 -9.22 11.77 21.34
C ILE A 98 -8.19 12.16 20.27
N ARG A 99 -8.20 13.41 19.80
CA ARG A 99 -7.20 13.92 18.85
C ARG A 99 -5.81 13.98 19.45
N ALA A 100 -5.67 14.35 20.72
CA ALA A 100 -4.39 14.35 21.42
C ALA A 100 -3.77 12.95 21.52
N LEU A 101 -4.60 11.89 21.57
CA LEU A 101 -4.13 10.50 21.55
C LEU A 101 -3.64 10.01 20.16
N ARG A 102 -3.49 10.89 19.17
CA ARG A 102 -2.92 10.55 17.87
C ARG A 102 -1.42 10.36 18.00
N PRO A 103 -0.85 9.31 17.40
CA PRO A 103 0.60 9.17 17.32
C PRO A 103 1.27 10.41 16.70
N SER A 104 0.65 11.06 15.71
CA SER A 104 1.20 12.29 15.09
C SER A 104 1.30 13.50 16.03
N ASN A 105 0.59 13.46 17.16
CA ASN A 105 0.51 14.55 18.12
C ASN A 105 1.32 14.26 19.39
N ASP A 106 1.91 13.07 19.50
CA ASP A 106 2.79 12.68 20.58
C ASP A 106 4.21 13.22 20.26
N PRO A 107 4.73 14.19 21.03
CA PRO A 107 6.05 14.79 20.79
C PRO A 107 7.19 13.79 21.03
N ASP A 108 6.97 12.74 21.83
CA ASP A 108 7.93 11.66 22.04
C ASP A 108 7.80 10.56 20.97
N ASN A 109 6.69 10.58 20.22
CA ASN A 109 6.58 9.83 18.97
C ASN A 109 7.30 10.59 17.86
N ASP A 110 8.60 10.81 18.06
CA ASP A 110 9.54 10.93 16.97
C ASP A 110 9.23 9.76 16.04
N ARG A 111 8.64 10.07 14.89
CA ARG A 111 8.53 9.09 13.82
C ARG A 111 9.94 8.60 13.60
N ALA A 112 10.25 7.41 14.13
CA ALA A 112 11.53 6.76 13.91
C ALA A 112 11.82 6.92 12.41
N GLU A 113 13.01 7.43 12.08
CA GLU A 113 13.42 7.67 10.70
C GLU A 113 12.87 6.55 9.83
N GLN A 114 12.12 6.90 8.78
CA GLN A 114 11.53 5.90 7.90
C GLN A 114 12.65 5.01 7.41
N ARG A 115 12.73 3.81 8.01
CA ARG A 115 13.76 2.85 7.65
C ARG A 115 13.53 2.53 6.19
N GLU A 116 14.54 2.79 5.38
CA GLU A 116 14.51 2.47 3.96
C GLU A 116 14.52 0.95 3.78
N TYR A 117 13.81 0.47 2.76
CA TYR A 117 13.76 -0.94 2.40
C TYR A 117 13.83 -1.05 0.87
N LEU A 118 14.76 -1.87 0.37
CA LEU A 118 15.00 -2.02 -1.06
C LEU A 118 13.85 -2.76 -1.75
N LEU A 119 13.34 -3.80 -1.11
CA LEU A 119 12.37 -4.75 -1.68
C LEU A 119 10.93 -4.51 -1.20
N THR A 120 10.64 -3.31 -0.68
CA THR A 120 9.25 -2.86 -0.44
C THR A 120 8.70 -2.22 -1.70
N GLY A 121 7.55 -2.67 -2.19
CA GLY A 121 6.86 -2.00 -3.28
C GLY A 121 6.10 -2.92 -4.21
N GLY A 122 6.46 -4.21 -4.25
CA GLY A 122 5.77 -5.22 -5.04
C GLY A 122 6.71 -6.09 -5.87
N GLU A 123 7.94 -6.27 -5.40
CA GLU A 123 8.91 -7.20 -5.97
C GLU A 123 9.07 -8.44 -5.08
N SER A 124 8.86 -8.31 -3.76
CA SER A 124 9.05 -9.41 -2.80
C SER A 124 7.75 -10.09 -2.37
N VAL A 125 7.69 -11.42 -2.51
CA VAL A 125 6.49 -12.22 -2.22
C VAL A 125 6.79 -13.37 -1.26
N CYS A 126 5.75 -13.87 -0.63
CA CYS A 126 5.78 -15.12 0.13
C CYS A 126 5.85 -16.32 -0.82
N GLY A 127 6.89 -17.14 -0.71
CA GLY A 127 7.05 -18.37 -1.50
C GLY A 127 6.00 -19.45 -1.20
N LEU A 128 5.22 -19.32 -0.11
CA LEU A 128 4.15 -20.27 0.23
C LEU A 128 2.76 -19.87 -0.28
N CYS A 129 2.43 -18.58 -0.21
CA CYS A 129 1.07 -18.08 -0.43
C CYS A 129 0.99 -16.90 -1.39
N THR A 130 2.11 -16.55 -2.04
CA THR A 130 2.26 -15.52 -3.08
C THR A 130 1.88 -14.08 -2.69
N GLU A 131 1.36 -13.86 -1.49
CA GLU A 131 1.10 -12.53 -0.94
C GLU A 131 2.39 -11.71 -0.79
N TRP A 132 2.28 -10.40 -0.95
CA TRP A 132 3.39 -9.47 -0.79
C TRP A 132 4.00 -9.54 0.61
N LEU A 133 5.31 -9.29 0.70
CA LEU A 133 5.97 -9.13 1.99
C LEU A 133 5.91 -7.67 2.45
N ASP A 134 5.48 -7.47 3.69
CA ASP A 134 5.46 -6.16 4.34
C ASP A 134 6.77 -5.90 5.06
N ALA A 135 7.16 -4.63 5.12
CA ALA A 135 8.17 -4.17 6.07
C ALA A 135 7.70 -4.47 7.50
N SER A 136 8.57 -5.08 8.28
CA SER A 136 8.28 -5.49 9.64
C SER A 136 9.52 -5.31 10.53
N PRO A 137 9.77 -4.07 10.99
CA PRO A 137 10.82 -3.82 11.97
C PRO A 137 10.55 -4.63 13.25
N SER A 138 11.61 -5.12 13.88
CA SER A 138 11.51 -5.74 15.20
C SER A 138 11.47 -4.68 16.31
N GLY A 139 11.03 -5.07 17.51
CA GLY A 139 11.11 -4.19 18.69
C GLY A 139 12.54 -3.79 19.07
N SER A 140 13.56 -4.55 18.64
CA SER A 140 14.97 -4.22 18.82
C SER A 140 15.52 -3.29 17.73
N GLY A 141 14.67 -2.81 16.81
CA GLY A 141 15.04 -1.90 15.72
C GLY A 141 15.58 -2.57 14.46
N SER A 142 15.75 -3.89 14.43
CA SER A 142 16.25 -4.60 13.23
C SER A 142 15.20 -4.60 12.12
N ARG A 143 15.63 -4.32 10.88
CA ARG A 143 14.76 -4.37 9.69
C ARG A 143 14.37 -5.80 9.34
N GLY A 144 13.16 -6.00 8.82
CA GLY A 144 12.70 -7.31 8.39
C GLY A 144 11.57 -7.24 7.38
N TYR A 145 11.41 -8.31 6.62
CA TYR A 145 10.26 -8.56 5.76
C TYR A 145 9.42 -9.69 6.35
N ARG A 146 8.10 -9.60 6.24
CA ARG A 146 7.21 -10.70 6.63
C ARG A 146 6.01 -10.84 5.71
N CYS A 147 5.55 -12.07 5.58
CA CYS A 147 4.19 -12.32 5.14
C CYS A 147 3.27 -12.09 6.34
N SER A 148 2.41 -11.06 6.28
CA SER A 148 1.48 -10.75 7.37
C SER A 148 0.44 -11.87 7.53
N PRO A 149 0.07 -12.28 8.76
CA PRO A 149 -0.96 -13.27 8.96
C PRO A 149 -2.31 -12.71 8.52
N SER A 150 -3.12 -13.58 7.90
CA SER A 150 -4.48 -13.26 7.49
C SER A 150 -5.29 -12.82 8.70
N THR A 151 -5.95 -11.67 8.58
CA THR A 151 -6.91 -11.14 9.56
C THR A 151 -8.22 -10.82 8.85
N GLN A 152 -9.31 -10.61 9.60
CA GLN A 152 -10.57 -10.16 9.00
C GLN A 152 -10.41 -8.84 8.22
N GLN A 153 -9.49 -7.99 8.65
CA GLN A 153 -9.24 -6.66 8.10
C GLN A 153 -8.22 -6.69 6.94
N HIS A 154 -7.28 -7.63 6.98
CA HIS A 154 -6.22 -7.86 5.99
C HIS A 154 -6.13 -9.35 5.66
N PRO A 155 -7.03 -9.87 4.80
CA PRO A 155 -7.00 -11.27 4.39
C PRO A 155 -5.86 -11.54 3.40
N GLY A 156 -5.31 -12.76 3.40
CA GLY A 156 -4.45 -13.27 2.31
C GLY A 156 -3.14 -13.91 2.76
N GLY A 157 -2.38 -13.24 3.63
CA GLY A 157 -1.06 -13.73 4.00
C GLY A 157 -1.06 -14.87 5.03
N CYS A 158 -0.03 -15.72 4.99
CA CYS A 158 0.04 -16.93 5.82
C CYS A 158 0.67 -16.73 7.21
N GLY A 159 1.40 -15.63 7.44
CA GLY A 159 2.10 -15.40 8.73
C GLY A 159 3.36 -16.24 8.96
N LYS A 160 3.71 -17.16 8.05
CA LYS A 160 4.76 -18.18 8.25
C LYS A 160 6.14 -17.78 7.76
N VAL A 161 6.24 -16.74 6.94
CA VAL A 161 7.51 -16.28 6.35
C VAL A 161 7.96 -14.97 6.99
N ARG A 162 9.20 -14.96 7.48
CA ARG A 162 9.91 -13.77 7.96
C ARG A 162 11.40 -13.89 7.63
N ILE A 163 12.01 -12.79 7.24
CA ILE A 163 13.45 -12.70 6.96
C ILE A 163 13.98 -11.33 7.39
N ASN A 164 15.23 -11.25 7.84
CA ASN A 164 15.89 -9.98 8.11
C ASN A 164 16.13 -9.25 6.79
N ALA A 165 15.89 -7.94 6.76
CA ALA A 165 15.97 -7.18 5.52
C ALA A 165 17.41 -7.07 5.04
N ASP A 166 18.36 -6.77 5.92
CA ASP A 166 19.77 -6.60 5.57
C ASP A 166 20.32 -7.86 4.88
N LEU A 167 20.05 -9.04 5.45
CA LEU A 167 20.45 -10.32 4.88
C LEU A 167 19.84 -10.59 3.50
N LEU A 168 18.53 -10.33 3.34
CA LEU A 168 17.85 -10.54 2.06
C LEU A 168 18.34 -9.55 1.00
N GLU A 169 18.46 -8.27 1.37
CA GLU A 169 18.89 -7.20 0.47
C GLU A 169 20.33 -7.40 0.00
N THR A 170 21.24 -7.81 0.91
CA THR A 170 22.62 -8.19 0.53
C THR A 170 22.62 -9.37 -0.43
N TYR A 171 21.86 -10.44 -0.14
CA TYR A 171 21.77 -11.59 -1.03
C TYR A 171 21.28 -11.20 -2.42
N VAL A 172 20.21 -10.41 -2.52
CA VAL A 172 19.68 -9.94 -3.81
C VAL A 172 20.69 -9.05 -4.53
N ALA A 173 21.35 -8.14 -3.81
CA ALA A 173 22.38 -7.27 -4.39
C ALA A 173 23.53 -8.07 -5.00
N GLU A 174 24.07 -9.05 -4.29
CA GLU A 174 25.17 -9.89 -4.76
C GLU A 174 24.82 -10.60 -6.08
N HIS A 175 23.62 -11.19 -6.15
CA HIS A 175 23.17 -11.88 -7.36
C HIS A 175 22.92 -10.91 -8.52
N VAL A 176 22.26 -9.78 -8.27
CA VAL A 176 21.99 -8.76 -9.29
C VAL A 176 23.29 -8.18 -9.84
N LEU A 177 24.26 -7.88 -8.99
CA LEU A 177 25.56 -7.35 -9.41
C LEU A 177 26.41 -8.39 -10.14
N ALA A 178 26.34 -9.66 -9.74
CA ALA A 178 27.02 -10.76 -10.43
C ALA A 178 26.46 -10.97 -11.84
N GLU A 179 25.13 -10.96 -12.01
CA GLU A 179 24.50 -11.02 -13.34
C GLU A 179 24.85 -9.78 -14.18
N LEU A 180 24.83 -8.60 -13.58
CA LEU A 180 25.18 -7.36 -14.28
C LEU A 180 26.68 -7.27 -14.65
N ALA A 181 27.55 -8.08 -14.02
CA ALA A 181 28.95 -8.16 -14.42
C ALA A 181 29.14 -8.79 -15.81
N LYS A 182 28.15 -9.54 -16.31
CA LYS A 182 28.19 -10.18 -17.64
C LYS A 182 28.03 -9.14 -18.76
N PRO A 183 28.99 -9.06 -19.72
CA PRO A 183 28.94 -8.07 -20.81
C PRO A 183 27.65 -8.10 -21.63
N GLU A 184 27.14 -9.29 -21.91
CA GLU A 184 25.90 -9.52 -22.66
C GLU A 184 24.69 -8.90 -21.97
N VAL A 185 24.60 -8.98 -20.63
CA VAL A 185 23.52 -8.36 -19.86
C VAL A 185 23.62 -6.84 -19.88
N ARG A 186 24.84 -6.30 -19.74
CA ARG A 186 25.07 -4.84 -19.79
C ARG A 186 24.65 -4.24 -21.12
N ALA A 187 24.93 -4.93 -22.23
CA ALA A 187 24.57 -4.47 -23.57
C ALA A 187 23.05 -4.37 -23.78
N LEU A 188 22.26 -5.14 -23.02
CA LEU A 188 20.80 -5.18 -23.13
C LEU A 188 20.08 -4.21 -22.19
N LEU A 189 20.76 -3.63 -21.18
CA LEU A 189 20.10 -2.83 -20.14
C LEU A 189 19.33 -1.63 -20.67
N GLU A 190 19.85 -0.93 -21.67
CA GLU A 190 19.19 0.27 -22.19
C GLU A 190 17.87 -0.11 -22.88
N ALA A 191 17.92 -1.10 -23.77
CA ALA A 191 16.74 -1.64 -24.46
C ALA A 191 15.73 -2.24 -23.46
N ALA A 192 16.22 -2.97 -22.45
CA ALA A 192 15.40 -3.52 -21.38
C ALA A 192 14.65 -2.43 -20.59
N ARG A 193 15.35 -1.34 -20.25
CA ARG A 193 14.76 -0.22 -19.53
C ARG A 193 13.68 0.45 -20.38
N ASP A 194 13.97 0.70 -21.65
CA ASP A 194 13.03 1.35 -22.56
C ASP A 194 11.78 0.49 -22.81
N GLN A 195 11.94 -0.84 -22.88
CA GLN A 195 10.81 -1.79 -22.93
C GLN A 195 9.92 -1.69 -21.68
N VAL A 196 10.52 -1.68 -20.48
CA VAL A 196 9.76 -1.57 -19.22
C VAL A 196 9.07 -0.21 -19.11
N LEU A 197 9.72 0.88 -19.55
CA LEU A 197 9.08 2.19 -19.60
C LEU A 197 7.92 2.22 -20.60
N GLY A 198 8.02 1.50 -21.72
CA GLY A 198 6.91 1.28 -22.65
C GLY A 198 5.72 0.55 -21.99
N GLU A 199 5.99 -0.48 -21.17
CA GLU A 199 4.96 -1.16 -20.37
C GLU A 199 4.28 -0.20 -19.39
N VAL A 200 5.04 0.67 -18.73
CA VAL A 200 4.49 1.69 -17.81
C VAL A 200 3.54 2.64 -18.55
N GLU A 201 3.91 3.11 -19.74
CA GLU A 201 3.05 3.98 -20.54
C GLU A 201 1.78 3.27 -21.00
N GLN A 202 1.86 1.97 -21.30
CA GLN A 202 0.67 1.18 -21.63
C GLN A 202 -0.25 1.03 -20.41
N LEU A 203 0.29 0.66 -19.23
CA LEU A 203 -0.48 0.56 -17.99
C LEU A 203 -1.18 1.89 -17.65
N ARG A 204 -0.52 3.04 -17.86
CA ARG A 204 -1.12 4.36 -17.65
C ARG A 204 -2.32 4.59 -18.57
N LYS A 205 -2.24 4.18 -19.85
CA LYS A 205 -3.37 4.27 -20.78
C LYS A 205 -4.52 3.36 -20.35
N ASP A 206 -4.21 2.14 -19.91
CA ASP A 206 -5.22 1.17 -19.47
C ASP A 206 -5.95 1.66 -18.20
N ILE A 207 -5.21 2.26 -17.25
CA ILE A 207 -5.78 2.91 -16.06
C ILE A 207 -6.76 4.02 -16.44
N GLU A 208 -6.37 4.91 -17.36
CA GLU A 208 -7.23 6.02 -17.78
C GLU A 208 -8.46 5.51 -18.54
N ALA A 209 -8.32 4.48 -19.38
CA ALA A 209 -9.44 3.82 -20.04
C ALA A 209 -10.41 3.17 -19.04
N ALA A 210 -9.90 2.46 -18.02
CA ALA A 210 -10.70 1.84 -16.97
C ALA A 210 -11.44 2.88 -16.13
N ARG A 211 -10.80 4.02 -15.81
CA ARG A 211 -11.45 5.16 -15.12
C ARG A 211 -12.54 5.80 -15.97
N ALA A 212 -12.33 5.95 -17.28
CA ALA A 212 -13.35 6.44 -18.19
C ALA A 212 -14.55 5.47 -18.23
N GLN A 213 -14.30 4.16 -18.30
CA GLN A 213 -15.34 3.14 -18.23
C GLN A 213 -16.12 3.19 -16.91
N GLN A 214 -15.44 3.37 -15.77
CA GLN A 214 -16.08 3.52 -14.46
C GLN A 214 -17.00 4.75 -14.40
N LYS A 215 -16.61 5.85 -15.07
CA LYS A 215 -17.44 7.06 -15.19
C LYS A 215 -18.69 6.83 -16.04
N GLU A 216 -18.56 6.15 -17.17
CA GLU A 216 -19.73 5.81 -18.02
C GLU A 216 -20.68 4.85 -17.28
N LEU A 217 -20.14 3.84 -16.59
CA LEU A 217 -20.91 2.94 -15.74
C LEU A 217 -21.75 3.70 -14.69
N GLY A 218 -21.19 4.77 -14.12
CA GLY A 218 -21.92 5.66 -13.21
C GLY A 218 -23.07 6.42 -13.87
N LYS A 219 -22.92 6.84 -15.14
CA LYS A 219 -23.99 7.49 -15.89
C LYS A 219 -25.12 6.51 -16.25
N ASP A 220 -24.78 5.30 -16.68
CA ASP A 220 -25.76 4.26 -17.02
C ASP A 220 -26.62 3.90 -15.80
N TYR A 221 -25.99 3.80 -14.61
CA TYR A 221 -26.72 3.63 -13.36
C TYR A 221 -27.63 4.82 -13.04
N ALA A 222 -27.15 6.06 -13.23
CA ALA A 222 -27.96 7.26 -13.01
C ALA A 222 -29.17 7.33 -13.95
N ARG A 223 -29.02 6.87 -15.20
CA ARG A 223 -30.10 6.72 -16.20
C ARG A 223 -31.02 5.52 -15.94
N ARG A 224 -30.73 4.69 -14.93
CA ARG A 224 -31.45 3.45 -14.60
C ARG A 224 -31.41 2.40 -15.71
N GLU A 225 -30.38 2.44 -16.55
CA GLU A 225 -30.16 1.46 -17.63
C GLU A 225 -29.57 0.15 -17.07
N ILE A 226 -28.97 0.19 -15.88
CA ILE A 226 -28.43 -0.98 -15.17
C ILE A 226 -28.92 -1.06 -13.72
N SER A 227 -28.93 -2.28 -13.18
CA SER A 227 -29.26 -2.52 -11.78
C SER A 227 -28.16 -2.03 -10.84
N LYS A 228 -28.51 -1.73 -9.58
CA LYS A 228 -27.55 -1.36 -8.53
C LYS A 228 -26.53 -2.48 -8.26
N GLU A 229 -26.95 -3.73 -8.37
CA GLU A 229 -26.09 -4.89 -8.15
C GLU A 229 -25.06 -5.01 -9.27
N SER A 230 -25.50 -4.91 -10.53
CA SER A 230 -24.62 -4.91 -11.70
C SER A 230 -23.61 -3.76 -11.65
N PHE A 231 -24.06 -2.54 -11.30
CA PHE A 231 -23.18 -1.39 -11.08
C PHE A 231 -22.12 -1.71 -10.03
N LYS A 232 -22.53 -2.17 -8.85
CA LYS A 232 -21.62 -2.44 -7.73
C LYS A 232 -20.57 -3.50 -8.09
N THR A 233 -20.96 -4.57 -8.76
CA THR A 233 -20.03 -5.63 -9.16
C THR A 233 -19.00 -5.11 -10.18
N ALA A 234 -19.45 -4.44 -11.24
CA ALA A 234 -18.56 -3.89 -12.26
C ALA A 234 -17.63 -2.79 -11.70
N ASP A 235 -18.15 -1.90 -10.86
CA ASP A 235 -17.39 -0.85 -10.18
C ASP A 235 -16.29 -1.43 -9.27
N GLN A 236 -16.60 -2.51 -8.56
CA GLN A 236 -15.64 -3.20 -7.70
C GLN A 236 -14.51 -3.86 -8.50
N GLU A 237 -14.82 -4.52 -9.61
CA GLU A 237 -13.79 -5.14 -10.46
C GLU A 237 -12.89 -4.10 -11.13
N LEU A 238 -13.47 -3.01 -11.66
CA LEU A 238 -12.69 -1.90 -12.21
C LEU A 238 -11.79 -1.26 -11.16
N THR A 239 -12.32 -1.01 -9.96
CA THR A 239 -11.53 -0.45 -8.85
C THR A 239 -10.35 -1.35 -8.47
N LYS A 240 -10.54 -2.67 -8.46
CA LYS A 240 -9.47 -3.65 -8.20
C LYS A 240 -8.40 -3.61 -9.30
N SER A 241 -8.81 -3.62 -10.58
CA SER A 241 -7.88 -3.57 -11.72
C SER A 241 -7.07 -2.28 -11.71
N ILE A 242 -7.74 -1.12 -11.62
CA ILE A 242 -7.09 0.19 -11.55
C ILE A 242 -6.03 0.22 -10.45
N ARG A 243 -6.39 -0.24 -9.25
CA ARG A 243 -5.45 -0.27 -8.12
C ARG A 243 -4.26 -1.20 -8.37
N ALA A 244 -4.50 -2.36 -8.98
CA ALA A 244 -3.43 -3.31 -9.30
C ALA A 244 -2.46 -2.72 -10.34
N ASP A 245 -2.99 -2.09 -11.38
CA ASP A 245 -2.22 -1.47 -12.45
C ASP A 245 -1.46 -0.23 -11.97
N GLU A 246 -2.06 0.59 -11.10
CA GLU A 246 -1.39 1.73 -10.46
C GLU A 246 -0.18 1.29 -9.63
N VAL A 247 -0.34 0.22 -8.84
CA VAL A 247 0.76 -0.35 -8.05
C VAL A 247 1.84 -0.88 -8.97
N ARG A 248 1.47 -1.65 -10.01
CA ARG A 248 2.41 -2.20 -11.00
C ARG A 248 3.18 -1.10 -11.72
N ALA A 249 2.50 -0.07 -12.23
CA ALA A 249 3.11 1.05 -12.93
C ALA A 249 4.11 1.80 -12.03
N ARG A 250 3.76 2.04 -10.76
CA ARG A 250 4.65 2.70 -9.79
C ARG A 250 5.93 1.91 -9.51
N ILE A 251 5.83 0.59 -9.45
CA ILE A 251 6.98 -0.31 -9.28
C ILE A 251 7.88 -0.24 -10.51
N LEU A 252 7.30 -0.50 -11.69
CA LEU A 252 8.05 -0.55 -12.94
C LEU A 252 8.69 0.79 -13.27
N GLU A 253 8.03 1.91 -12.95
CA GLU A 253 8.58 3.25 -13.17
C GLU A 253 9.90 3.49 -12.41
N GLN A 254 10.21 2.71 -11.37
CA GLN A 254 11.50 2.81 -10.68
C GLN A 254 12.70 2.54 -11.62
N VAL A 255 12.53 1.84 -12.74
CA VAL A 255 13.63 1.58 -13.69
C VAL A 255 14.24 2.84 -14.30
N LYS A 256 13.54 3.99 -14.29
CA LYS A 256 14.15 5.30 -14.64
C LYS A 256 15.30 5.68 -13.71
N HIS A 257 15.27 5.10 -12.50
CA HIS A 257 16.28 5.01 -11.45
C HIS A 257 17.61 4.37 -11.86
N ALA A 258 17.54 3.38 -12.74
CA ALA A 258 18.64 2.46 -12.99
C ALA A 258 19.83 3.20 -13.63
N PRO A 259 21.07 2.93 -13.20
CA PRO A 259 22.24 3.51 -13.85
C PRO A 259 22.34 2.97 -15.27
N LEU A 260 22.20 3.84 -16.27
CA LEU A 260 22.58 3.50 -17.64
C LEU A 260 23.99 4.02 -17.90
N GLY A 261 24.89 3.11 -18.29
CA GLY A 261 26.28 3.42 -18.60
C GLY A 261 27.26 2.42 -18.01
N GLY A 262 28.46 2.37 -18.58
CA GLY A 262 29.56 1.51 -18.15
C GLY A 262 30.08 1.87 -16.76
N VAL A 263 29.34 1.51 -15.72
CA VAL A 263 29.81 1.57 -14.34
C VAL A 263 30.99 0.60 -14.24
N ALA A 264 32.19 1.16 -14.13
CA ALA A 264 33.43 0.38 -14.07
C ALA A 264 33.48 -0.49 -12.81
N ASP A 265 33.02 0.06 -11.67
CA ASP A 265 32.96 -0.63 -10.39
C ASP A 265 31.53 -0.67 -9.85
N LEU A 266 30.82 -1.75 -10.19
CA LEU A 266 29.43 -1.97 -9.80
C LEU A 266 29.25 -2.12 -8.28
N VAL A 267 30.21 -2.73 -7.60
CA VAL A 267 30.14 -2.98 -6.16
C VAL A 267 30.28 -1.66 -5.40
N ARG A 268 31.26 -0.83 -5.77
CA ARG A 268 31.43 0.51 -5.21
C ARG A 268 30.23 1.40 -5.53
N TRP A 269 29.71 1.33 -6.75
CA TRP A 269 28.50 2.07 -7.10
C TRP A 269 27.33 1.66 -6.21
N TRP A 270 27.03 0.36 -6.08
CA TRP A 270 25.93 -0.13 -5.27
C TRP A 270 26.01 0.38 -3.83
N LYS A 271 27.19 0.31 -3.21
CA LYS A 271 27.41 0.75 -1.82
C LYS A 271 27.06 2.22 -1.56
N HIS A 272 27.18 3.09 -2.56
CA HIS A 272 27.00 4.53 -2.43
C HIS A 272 25.80 5.08 -3.21
N ALA A 273 25.15 4.26 -4.03
CA ALA A 273 24.01 4.65 -4.83
C ALA A 273 22.80 4.97 -3.94
N PRO A 274 22.01 6.01 -4.26
CA PRO A 274 20.73 6.25 -3.61
C PRO A 274 19.81 5.02 -3.72
N LEU A 275 19.01 4.73 -2.69
CA LEU A 275 18.12 3.56 -2.65
C LEU A 275 17.23 3.44 -3.90
N ARG A 276 16.68 4.56 -4.38
CA ARG A 276 15.86 4.59 -5.61
C ARG A 276 16.59 4.07 -6.86
N ALA A 277 17.91 4.24 -6.94
CA ALA A 277 18.71 3.78 -8.06
C ALA A 277 19.04 2.28 -7.93
N GLN A 278 19.37 1.83 -6.70
CA GLN A 278 19.49 0.39 -6.40
C GLN A 278 18.17 -0.32 -6.72
N LYS A 279 17.04 0.24 -6.28
CA LYS A 279 15.70 -0.28 -6.53
C LYS A 279 15.36 -0.33 -8.01
N GLY A 280 15.65 0.75 -8.74
CA GLY A 280 15.47 0.78 -10.20
C GLY A 280 16.23 -0.35 -10.89
N LEU A 281 17.46 -0.63 -10.46
CA LEU A 281 18.22 -1.76 -11.00
C LEU A 281 17.61 -3.12 -10.63
N VAL A 282 17.18 -3.30 -9.38
CA VAL A 282 16.52 -4.54 -8.95
C VAL A 282 15.24 -4.80 -9.75
N VAL A 283 14.39 -3.79 -9.91
CA VAL A 283 13.14 -3.90 -10.69
C VAL A 283 13.44 -4.19 -12.17
N LEU A 284 14.51 -3.60 -12.71
CA LEU A 284 14.93 -3.83 -14.09
C LEU A 284 15.43 -5.26 -14.32
N MET A 285 16.09 -5.86 -13.32
CA MET A 285 16.70 -7.18 -13.39
C MET A 285 15.77 -8.32 -13.00
N LEU A 286 14.89 -8.09 -12.03
CA LEU A 286 14.05 -9.12 -11.41
C LEU A 286 12.56 -8.83 -11.63
N GLU A 287 11.81 -9.87 -11.97
CA GLU A 287 10.35 -9.86 -11.96
C GLU A 287 9.82 -10.04 -10.54
N GLN A 288 10.49 -10.89 -9.75
CA GLN A 288 10.01 -11.28 -8.42
C GLN A 288 11.13 -11.86 -7.56
N VAL A 289 11.07 -11.59 -6.26
CA VAL A 289 11.90 -12.18 -5.20
C VAL A 289 10.96 -12.96 -4.26
N ALA A 290 10.95 -14.28 -4.37
CA ALA A 290 10.12 -15.12 -3.50
C ALA A 290 10.91 -15.61 -2.28
N VAL A 291 10.35 -15.42 -1.09
CA VAL A 291 10.99 -15.81 0.18
C VAL A 291 10.24 -16.97 0.82
N TYR A 292 10.96 -18.03 1.15
CA TYR A 292 10.46 -19.24 1.81
C TYR A 292 10.77 -19.23 3.31
N PRO A 293 10.10 -20.08 4.11
CA PRO A 293 10.41 -20.23 5.53
C PRO A 293 11.89 -20.54 5.76
N ALA A 294 12.43 -20.08 6.89
CA ALA A 294 13.77 -20.49 7.31
C ALA A 294 13.77 -21.99 7.65
N ALA A 295 14.85 -22.70 7.30
CA ALA A 295 15.04 -24.10 7.70
C ALA A 295 15.07 -24.26 9.23
N SER A 296 15.54 -23.24 9.95
CA SER A 296 15.59 -23.22 11.41
C SER A 296 15.31 -21.81 11.97
N ARG A 297 14.77 -21.78 13.20
CA ARG A 297 14.48 -20.52 13.90
C ARG A 297 15.79 -19.79 14.23
N GLY A 298 15.88 -18.53 13.84
CA GLY A 298 17.06 -17.70 14.12
C GLY A 298 18.21 -17.86 13.12
N SER A 299 18.01 -18.58 12.00
CA SER A 299 19.01 -18.64 10.93
C SER A 299 19.40 -17.23 10.47
N ARG A 300 20.72 -17.00 10.46
CA ARG A 300 21.38 -15.76 10.03
C ARG A 300 21.92 -15.84 8.60
N THR A 301 21.60 -16.92 7.89
CA THR A 301 22.01 -17.13 6.50
C THR A 301 20.79 -17.11 5.58
N VAL A 302 21.03 -16.71 4.34
CA VAL A 302 20.08 -16.85 3.24
C VAL A 302 20.56 -18.03 2.41
N ASP A 303 20.02 -19.21 2.71
CA ASP A 303 20.35 -20.43 1.99
C ASP A 303 19.60 -20.47 0.65
N ALA A 304 20.10 -21.20 -0.36
CA ALA A 304 19.56 -21.17 -1.73
C ALA A 304 18.06 -21.51 -1.82
N ASP A 305 17.58 -22.45 -1.00
CA ASP A 305 16.16 -22.83 -0.98
C ASP A 305 15.26 -21.78 -0.30
N ARG A 306 15.85 -20.79 0.38
CA ARG A 306 15.11 -19.76 1.11
C ARG A 306 14.67 -18.61 0.21
N VAL A 307 15.38 -18.33 -0.87
CA VAL A 307 15.10 -17.19 -1.75
C VAL A 307 15.20 -17.61 -3.22
N ALA A 308 14.07 -17.54 -3.92
CA ALA A 308 14.02 -17.73 -5.36
C ALA A 308 13.96 -16.38 -6.07
N LEU A 309 14.90 -16.15 -6.99
CA LEU A 309 14.97 -14.96 -7.83
C LEU A 309 14.39 -15.28 -9.21
N LYS A 310 13.30 -14.61 -9.58
CA LYS A 310 12.73 -14.69 -10.92
C LYS A 310 13.28 -13.54 -11.75
N TRP A 311 14.19 -13.85 -12.65
CA TRP A 311 14.82 -12.89 -13.55
C TRP A 311 13.87 -12.46 -14.66
N ARG A 312 13.93 -11.17 -15.04
CA ARG A 312 13.29 -10.72 -16.28
C ARG A 312 13.98 -11.36 -17.46
N LYS A 313 13.18 -11.75 -18.45
CA LYS A 313 13.67 -12.16 -19.75
C LYS A 313 13.66 -10.96 -20.67
N TRP A 314 14.79 -10.70 -21.32
CA TRP A 314 14.91 -9.69 -22.37
C TRP A 314 15.09 -10.42 -23.68
N ASP A 315 14.30 -10.04 -24.68
CA ASP A 315 14.50 -10.55 -26.03
C ASP A 315 15.81 -9.97 -26.58
N GLU A 316 16.63 -10.81 -27.22
CA GLU A 316 17.76 -10.29 -28.00
C GLU A 316 17.20 -9.35 -29.09
N PRO A 317 17.76 -8.14 -29.26
CA PRO A 317 17.37 -7.30 -30.38
C PRO A 317 17.64 -8.08 -31.67
N ALA A 318 16.59 -8.28 -32.47
CA ALA A 318 16.66 -9.06 -33.70
C ALA A 318 17.90 -8.66 -34.51
N ALA A 319 18.82 -9.61 -34.69
CA ALA A 319 20.03 -9.38 -35.47
C ALA A 319 19.62 -8.82 -36.83
N LYS A 320 20.10 -7.61 -37.17
CA LYS A 320 19.91 -7.02 -38.49
C LYS A 320 20.47 -8.01 -39.51
N SER A 321 19.59 -8.70 -40.23
CA SER A 321 19.98 -9.52 -41.38
C SER A 321 20.86 -8.68 -42.30
N PRO A 322 22.05 -9.15 -42.70
CA PRO A 322 22.86 -8.43 -43.66
C PRO A 322 22.07 -8.38 -44.97
N GLY A 323 21.71 -7.18 -45.39
CA GLY A 323 21.03 -6.94 -46.65
C GLY A 323 21.84 -7.55 -47.78
N LYS A 324 21.20 -8.44 -48.56
CA LYS A 324 21.75 -8.91 -49.83
C LYS A 324 21.87 -7.70 -50.75
N SER A 325 23.11 -7.25 -50.98
CA SER A 325 23.45 -6.46 -52.16
C SER A 325 23.34 -7.36 -53.38
N GLY A 326 22.35 -7.08 -54.23
CA GLY A 326 22.23 -7.57 -55.60
C GLY A 326 22.05 -6.39 -56.52
#